data_AF-A0A7S0TEB8-F1
#
_entry.id   AF-A0A7S0TEB8-F1
#
_cell.length_a   1.000
_cell.length_b   1.000
_cell.length_c   1.000
_cell.angle_alpha   90.00
_cell.angle_beta   90.00
_cell.angle_gamma   90.00
#
_symmetry.space_group_name_H-M   'P 1'
#
loop_
_entity.id
_entity.type
_entity.pdbx_description
1 polymer ?
#
loop_
_entity_poly.entity_id
_entity_poly.type
_entity_poly.pdbx_seq_one_letter_code
_entity_poly.pdbx_strand_id
1 'polypeptide(L)'
;EISKDIFKDFSIKNNSIWIRISELPTTEFFRNCKGNKINQLIKIKGVAVSKTEVFSNFNCYKLICLKCLEIQKTLFFPKDKNKAFFTNCFNCKSQGPFQINWTQTENSNFQKILLQELAEFTPVGSIQSKKEVILKNDLIDYVKLGEEITVTGILKYSFLENGFSMPKNRFFTITLEANFIEKPKSRNINFVFSFSEERVLKKIFKKKQILNYLLDAFIPSIKKKKTIKLPLLLSLFGFEIPKKNNNFLIKSGINILVIGDPSSGKSQMLKGFEKLAPKSIFLTGQGSSTKGLTASLKYETISEDWILEGGALVFADKGFCLIDGVEKLGVQDHIFLMEAMDHQTISIKKNGISNILKTRCTVIATSSPIEDYYRSENSFSKNFPGEENFIEKFDILISMRDIIDPLNDDLNGKFIICSHRNASEKKKLSKKAKILQENFFNKENSNFF
;
A
#
# COMPACT_ATOMS: atom_id res chain seq x y z
N GLU A 1 30.16 0.32 -23.95
CA GLU A 1 30.94 0.42 -25.21
C GLU A 1 29.99 0.57 -26.38
N ILE A 2 29.10 -0.39 -26.62
CA ILE A 2 28.04 -0.35 -27.67
C ILE A 2 27.33 1.01 -27.82
N SER A 3 26.89 1.62 -26.70
CA SER A 3 26.22 2.93 -26.74
C SER A 3 27.11 4.10 -27.13
N LYS A 4 28.40 4.07 -26.76
CA LYS A 4 29.39 5.09 -27.11
C LYS A 4 29.78 5.01 -28.58
N ASP A 5 29.76 3.80 -29.15
CA ASP A 5 30.06 3.56 -30.56
C ASP A 5 28.93 4.07 -31.47
N ILE A 6 27.66 3.87 -31.06
CA ILE A 6 26.48 4.30 -31.82
C ILE A 6 26.19 5.79 -31.63
N PHE A 7 26.34 6.30 -30.40
CA PHE A 7 26.06 7.69 -30.05
C PHE A 7 27.32 8.36 -29.49
N LYS A 8 28.13 8.93 -30.38
CA LYS A 8 29.36 9.65 -30.00
C LYS A 8 29.08 10.78 -29.01
N ASP A 9 27.95 11.47 -29.17
CA ASP A 9 27.50 12.58 -28.31
C ASP A 9 27.00 12.14 -26.92
N PHE A 10 26.70 10.85 -26.72
CA PHE A 10 26.18 10.33 -25.45
C PHE A 10 27.19 10.46 -24.31
N SER A 11 28.48 10.39 -24.64
CA SER A 11 29.61 10.55 -23.71
C SER A 11 29.66 11.91 -23.01
N ILE A 12 29.02 12.95 -23.58
CA ILE A 12 29.08 14.33 -23.08
C ILE A 12 28.08 14.54 -21.93
N LYS A 13 26.96 13.78 -21.91
CA LYS A 13 25.87 14.00 -20.94
C LYS A 13 25.81 12.98 -19.82
N ASN A 14 26.08 11.69 -20.09
CA ASN A 14 25.95 10.62 -19.09
C ASN A 14 27.15 9.67 -19.13
N ASN A 15 27.93 9.61 -18.05
CA ASN A 15 29.12 8.76 -17.98
C ASN A 15 28.83 7.29 -17.64
N SER A 16 27.65 6.96 -17.10
CA SER A 16 27.29 5.60 -16.68
C SER A 16 25.92 5.17 -17.23
N ILE A 17 25.82 3.89 -17.59
CA ILE A 17 24.59 3.24 -18.07
C ILE A 17 24.27 2.12 -17.09
N TRP A 18 23.02 2.09 -16.64
CA TRP A 18 22.51 1.09 -15.70
C TRP A 18 21.59 0.13 -16.44
N ILE A 19 21.94 -1.15 -16.43
CA ILE A 19 21.15 -2.19 -17.09
C ILE A 19 20.07 -2.67 -16.12
N ARG A 20 18.82 -2.58 -16.54
CA ARG A 20 17.65 -2.99 -15.76
C ARG A 20 17.17 -4.35 -16.25
N ILE A 21 17.16 -5.35 -15.37
CA ILE A 21 16.73 -6.71 -15.71
C ILE A 21 15.25 -6.83 -15.41
N SER A 22 14.45 -6.97 -16.46
CA SER A 22 13.01 -7.22 -16.36
C SER A 22 12.70 -8.73 -16.50
N GLU A 23 11.49 -9.14 -16.11
CA GLU A 23 10.93 -10.49 -16.38
C GLU A 23 11.72 -11.69 -15.81
N LEU A 24 12.01 -11.68 -14.51
CA LEU A 24 12.40 -12.91 -13.82
C LEU A 24 11.22 -13.91 -13.74
N PRO A 25 11.44 -15.20 -14.03
CA PRO A 25 10.39 -16.21 -14.13
C PRO A 25 9.79 -16.60 -12.77
N THR A 26 10.59 -16.50 -11.70
CA THR A 26 10.16 -16.87 -10.34
C THR A 26 9.97 -15.64 -9.47
N THR A 27 8.81 -15.56 -8.82
CA THR A 27 8.53 -14.59 -7.75
C THR A 27 8.68 -15.27 -6.40
N GLU A 28 9.41 -14.66 -5.49
CA GLU A 28 9.67 -15.20 -4.17
C GLU A 28 8.83 -14.53 -3.09
N PHE A 29 8.49 -15.31 -2.05
CA PHE A 29 7.88 -14.80 -0.83
C PHE A 29 8.92 -14.15 0.08
N PHE A 30 8.50 -13.15 0.86
CA PHE A 30 9.37 -12.44 1.80
C PHE A 30 10.05 -13.37 2.81
N ARG A 31 9.35 -14.43 3.21
CA ARG A 31 9.81 -15.43 4.18
C ARG A 31 10.93 -16.32 3.65
N ASN A 32 11.00 -16.48 2.33
CA ASN A 32 12.01 -17.30 1.65
C ASN A 32 13.30 -16.51 1.38
N CYS A 33 13.27 -15.19 1.58
CA CYS A 33 14.43 -14.30 1.46
C CYS A 33 15.33 -14.43 2.71
N LYS A 34 15.99 -15.59 2.83
CA LYS A 34 16.92 -15.97 3.90
C LYS A 34 18.38 -15.99 3.40
N GLY A 35 19.30 -16.36 4.29
CA GLY A 35 20.75 -16.41 4.03
C GLY A 35 21.18 -17.16 2.77
N ASN A 36 20.45 -18.22 2.38
CA ASN A 36 20.81 -19.06 1.24
C ASN A 36 20.75 -18.33 -0.11
N LYS A 37 20.01 -17.21 -0.20
CA LYS A 37 19.79 -16.46 -1.44
C LYS A 37 20.59 -15.17 -1.51
N ILE A 38 21.63 -15.06 -0.70
CA ILE A 38 22.42 -13.85 -0.63
C ILE A 38 23.33 -13.74 -1.84
N ASN A 39 23.48 -12.50 -2.32
CA ASN A 39 24.11 -12.16 -3.59
C ASN A 39 23.43 -12.77 -4.82
N GLN A 40 22.21 -13.31 -4.67
CA GLN A 40 21.39 -13.78 -5.79
C GLN A 40 20.35 -12.71 -6.17
N LEU A 41 20.02 -12.69 -7.47
CA LEU A 41 18.98 -11.84 -8.01
C LEU A 41 17.62 -12.49 -7.75
N ILE A 42 16.77 -11.80 -7.00
CA ILE A 42 15.43 -12.26 -6.63
C ILE A 42 14.37 -11.26 -7.06
N LYS A 43 13.14 -11.73 -7.23
CA LYS A 43 11.96 -10.93 -7.52
C LYS A 43 10.96 -11.05 -6.37
N ILE A 44 10.64 -9.94 -5.72
CA ILE A 44 9.66 -9.88 -4.62
C ILE A 44 8.53 -8.91 -4.98
N LYS A 45 7.33 -9.18 -4.48
CA LYS A 45 6.15 -8.32 -4.71
C LYS A 45 5.54 -7.89 -3.38
N GLY A 46 5.32 -6.60 -3.19
CA GLY A 46 4.65 -6.08 -2.01
C GLY A 46 4.33 -4.59 -2.10
N VAL A 47 3.94 -4.01 -0.96
CA VAL A 47 3.49 -2.61 -0.87
C VAL A 47 4.59 -1.75 -0.25
N ALA A 48 4.85 -0.58 -0.82
CA ALA A 48 5.75 0.40 -0.22
C ALA A 48 5.06 1.10 0.96
N VAL A 49 5.55 0.90 2.17
CA VAL A 49 4.92 1.40 3.41
C VAL A 49 5.57 2.68 3.89
N SER A 50 6.89 2.72 3.79
CA SER A 50 7.68 3.84 4.26
C SER A 50 8.82 4.16 3.32
N LYS A 51 9.30 5.39 3.43
CA LYS A 51 10.32 5.95 2.56
C LYS A 51 11.15 6.96 3.35
N THR A 52 12.46 6.90 3.16
CA THR A 52 13.40 7.89 3.70
C THR A 52 13.57 9.05 2.74
N GLU A 53 14.19 10.12 3.24
CA GLU A 53 14.77 11.14 2.36
C GLU A 53 15.89 10.56 1.50
N VAL A 54 16.32 11.34 0.50
CA VAL A 54 17.40 10.95 -0.41
C VAL A 54 18.73 11.25 0.28
N PHE A 55 19.49 10.21 0.56
CA PHE A 55 20.81 10.32 1.16
C PHE A 55 21.89 10.27 0.09
N SER A 56 22.98 11.00 0.31
CA SER A 56 24.18 10.89 -0.51
C SER A 56 25.19 9.99 0.20
N ASN A 57 25.58 8.87 -0.41
CA ASN A 57 26.70 8.07 0.05
C ASN A 57 27.96 8.43 -0.74
N PHE A 58 29.11 8.44 -0.06
CA PHE A 58 30.39 8.57 -0.72
C PHE A 58 30.82 7.19 -1.23
N ASN A 59 30.93 7.03 -2.55
CA ASN A 59 31.36 5.75 -3.15
C ASN A 59 32.89 5.63 -3.14
N CYS A 60 33.56 6.72 -3.49
CA CYS A 60 35.01 6.81 -3.52
C CYS A 60 35.44 8.12 -2.88
N TYR A 61 36.31 8.04 -1.88
CA TYR A 61 37.01 9.22 -1.40
C TYR A 61 38.22 9.46 -2.30
N LYS A 62 38.50 10.73 -2.60
CA LYS A 62 39.79 11.13 -3.13
C LYS A 62 40.53 11.84 -2.03
N LEU A 63 41.72 11.36 -1.71
CA LEU A 63 42.56 11.91 -0.65
C LEU A 63 43.70 12.69 -1.29
N ILE A 64 43.97 13.88 -0.78
CA ILE A 64 45.16 14.67 -1.09
C ILE A 64 46.22 14.33 -0.05
N CYS A 65 47.42 13.94 -0.47
CA CYS A 65 48.56 13.83 0.42
C CYS A 65 49.14 15.22 0.70
N LEU A 66 49.23 15.65 1.95
CA LEU A 66 49.73 16.99 2.28
C LEU A 66 51.25 17.15 2.09
N LYS A 67 52.00 16.05 1.93
CA LYS A 67 53.46 16.08 1.70
C LYS A 67 53.86 16.21 0.24
N CYS A 68 53.10 15.60 -0.68
CA CYS A 68 53.40 15.65 -2.12
C CYS A 68 52.29 16.29 -2.96
N LEU A 69 51.19 16.72 -2.33
CA LEU A 69 50.01 17.34 -2.94
C LEU A 69 49.30 16.49 -4.01
N GLU A 70 49.71 15.24 -4.18
CA GLU A 70 49.12 14.33 -5.16
C GLU A 70 47.75 13.82 -4.69
N ILE A 71 46.80 13.76 -5.63
CA ILE A 71 45.44 13.24 -5.40
C ILE A 71 45.43 11.74 -5.62
N GLN A 72 45.00 10.99 -4.63
CA GLN A 72 44.88 9.53 -4.67
C GLN A 72 43.42 9.13 -4.65
N LYS A 73 43.02 8.28 -5.61
CA LYS A 73 41.69 7.67 -5.62
C LYS A 73 41.70 6.51 -4.62
N THR A 74 40.80 6.55 -3.64
CA THR A 74 40.65 5.47 -2.66
C THR A 74 39.25 4.86 -2.75
N LEU A 75 39.22 3.54 -2.83
CA LEU A 75 37.99 2.76 -2.67
C LEU A 75 37.89 2.38 -1.18
N PHE A 76 36.80 2.73 -0.53
CA PHE A 76 36.56 2.30 0.84
C PHE A 76 36.16 0.82 0.85
N PHE A 77 36.80 0.02 1.70
CA PHE A 77 36.26 -1.28 2.15
C PHE A 77 35.62 -1.07 3.52
N PRO A 78 34.30 -1.26 3.66
CA PRO A 78 33.61 -1.02 4.92
C PRO A 78 33.87 -2.20 5.84
N LYS A 79 34.91 -2.10 6.66
CA LYS A 79 35.00 -2.96 7.85
C LYS A 79 35.27 -2.20 9.14
N ASP A 80 35.82 -0.98 9.10
CA ASP A 80 35.97 -0.17 10.31
C ASP A 80 35.80 1.33 10.00
N LYS A 81 34.77 1.94 10.58
CA LYS A 81 34.49 3.39 10.49
C LYS A 81 35.67 4.29 10.92
N ASN A 82 36.69 3.75 11.57
CA ASN A 82 37.76 4.56 12.16
C ASN A 82 39.12 4.43 11.47
N LYS A 83 39.33 3.53 10.50
CA LYS A 83 40.63 3.41 9.81
C LYS A 83 40.52 2.91 8.38
N ALA A 84 40.08 3.77 7.46
CA ALA A 84 40.52 3.65 6.07
C ALA A 84 41.69 4.60 5.84
N PHE A 85 42.85 4.25 6.39
CA PHE A 85 44.09 4.91 6.04
C PHE A 85 44.83 4.01 5.06
N PHE A 86 45.16 4.55 3.89
CA PHE A 86 46.38 4.09 3.25
C PHE A 86 47.49 4.22 4.29
N THR A 87 48.20 3.13 4.57
CA THR A 87 49.39 3.18 5.40
C THR A 87 50.45 4.05 4.76
N ASN A 88 50.52 4.12 3.41
CA ASN A 88 51.50 4.92 2.67
C ASN A 88 50.90 5.57 1.40
N CYS A 89 51.34 6.78 1.10
CA CYS A 89 51.07 7.49 -0.16
C CYS A 89 51.76 6.77 -1.35
N PHE A 90 51.05 6.52 -2.45
CA PHE A 90 51.63 5.89 -3.66
C PHE A 90 52.84 6.66 -4.23
N ASN A 91 52.79 8.00 -4.24
CA ASN A 91 53.86 8.84 -4.79
C ASN A 91 55.08 8.95 -3.84
N CYS A 92 54.90 9.55 -2.66
CA CYS A 92 56.02 9.80 -1.73
C CYS A 92 56.25 8.75 -0.64
N LYS A 93 55.52 7.61 -0.66
CA LYS A 93 55.58 6.52 0.33
C LYS A 93 55.39 6.94 1.79
N SER A 94 54.96 8.18 2.03
CA SER A 94 54.79 8.72 3.39
C SER A 94 53.48 8.27 4.02
N GLN A 95 53.46 8.12 5.35
CA GLN A 95 52.28 7.67 6.10
C GLN A 95 51.20 8.75 6.33
N GLY A 96 51.33 9.92 5.70
CA GLY A 96 50.42 11.05 5.89
C GLY A 96 51.13 12.32 6.36
N PRO A 97 50.38 13.42 6.56
CA PRO A 97 48.91 13.47 6.67
C PRO A 97 48.15 13.54 5.33
N PHE A 98 46.91 13.01 5.31
CA PHE A 98 46.01 13.04 4.15
C PHE A 98 44.75 13.86 4.46
N GLN A 99 44.26 14.63 3.48
CA GLN A 99 43.02 15.40 3.57
C GLN A 99 42.02 14.94 2.50
N ILE A 100 40.74 14.86 2.85
CA ILE A 100 39.69 14.51 1.89
C ILE A 100 39.49 15.66 0.90
N ASN A 101 39.53 15.34 -0.38
CA ASN A 101 39.15 16.27 -1.44
C ASN A 101 37.67 16.12 -1.78
N TRP A 102 36.84 16.94 -1.14
CA TRP A 102 35.38 16.97 -1.36
C TRP A 102 34.98 17.30 -2.81
N THR A 103 35.83 18.00 -3.58
CA THR A 103 35.48 18.44 -4.95
C THR A 103 35.52 17.30 -5.96
N GLN A 104 36.37 16.29 -5.73
CA GLN A 104 36.58 15.20 -6.66
C GLN A 104 36.11 13.84 -6.13
N THR A 105 35.53 13.80 -4.92
CA THR A 105 34.86 12.62 -4.37
C THR A 105 33.62 12.29 -5.18
N GLU A 106 33.46 11.02 -5.54
CA GLU A 106 32.29 10.55 -6.26
C GLU A 106 31.21 10.14 -5.26
N ASN A 107 30.08 10.86 -5.29
CA ASN A 107 28.94 10.59 -4.43
C ASN A 107 27.87 9.88 -5.23
N SER A 108 27.17 8.94 -4.61
CA SER A 108 25.95 8.36 -5.18
C SER A 108 24.78 8.53 -4.23
N ASN A 109 23.69 9.01 -4.79
CA ASN A 109 22.46 9.15 -4.04
C ASN A 109 21.82 7.77 -3.90
N PHE A 110 21.23 7.53 -2.74
CA PHE A 110 20.43 6.34 -2.46
C PHE A 110 19.24 6.72 -1.59
N GLN A 111 18.22 5.88 -1.63
CA GLN A 111 17.02 6.04 -0.85
C GLN A 111 16.58 4.69 -0.32
N LYS A 112 16.13 4.65 0.94
CA LYS A 112 15.63 3.41 1.54
C LYS A 112 14.11 3.42 1.53
N ILE A 113 13.52 2.28 1.20
CA ILE A 113 12.08 2.04 1.31
C ILE A 113 11.83 0.76 2.11
N LEU A 114 10.75 0.73 2.90
CA LEU A 114 10.28 -0.51 3.51
C LEU A 114 9.15 -1.10 2.67
N LEU A 115 9.39 -2.29 2.13
CA LEU A 115 8.40 -3.11 1.43
C LEU A 115 7.72 -4.03 2.44
N GLN A 116 6.40 -4.12 2.37
CA GLN A 116 5.59 -5.05 3.18
C GLN A 116 4.90 -6.09 2.30
N GLU A 117 4.85 -7.32 2.80
CA GLU A 117 4.17 -8.43 2.15
C GLU A 117 2.66 -8.17 1.98
N LEU A 118 2.09 -8.62 0.86
CA LEU A 118 0.66 -8.50 0.60
C LEU A 118 -0.14 -9.40 1.54
N ALA A 119 -1.31 -8.93 1.98
CA ALA A 119 -2.19 -9.69 2.88
C ALA A 119 -2.62 -11.05 2.31
N GLU A 120 -2.75 -11.16 0.99
CA GLU A 120 -3.11 -12.39 0.27
C GLU A 120 -2.08 -13.51 0.45
N PHE A 121 -0.80 -13.16 0.62
CA PHE A 121 0.30 -14.12 0.78
C PHE A 121 0.65 -14.38 2.25
N THR A 122 0.00 -13.68 3.18
CA THR A 122 0.25 -13.85 4.61
C THR A 122 -0.69 -14.91 5.20
N PRO A 123 -0.18 -16.02 5.75
CA PRO A 123 -1.03 -17.00 6.42
C PRO A 123 -1.73 -16.37 7.63
N VAL A 124 -2.96 -16.83 7.83
CA VAL A 124 -3.88 -16.32 8.85
C VAL A 124 -3.22 -16.40 10.23
N GLY A 125 -3.22 -15.28 10.96
CA GLY A 125 -2.67 -15.18 12.31
C GLY A 125 -1.16 -14.90 12.39
N SER A 126 -0.45 -14.81 11.25
CA SER A 126 0.97 -14.46 11.24
C SER A 126 1.21 -12.97 10.94
N ILE A 127 2.32 -12.44 11.46
CA ILE A 127 2.71 -11.04 11.25
C ILE A 127 3.23 -10.88 9.82
N GLN A 128 2.83 -9.78 9.17
CA GLN A 128 3.27 -9.46 7.82
C GLN A 128 4.76 -9.08 7.81
N SER A 129 5.55 -9.76 6.98
CA SER A 129 6.98 -9.54 6.91
C SER A 129 7.29 -8.24 6.17
N LYS A 130 8.28 -7.50 6.66
CA LYS A 130 8.80 -6.28 6.03
C LYS A 130 10.25 -6.49 5.61
N LYS A 131 10.66 -5.89 4.50
CA LYS A 131 12.05 -5.90 4.02
C LYS A 131 12.45 -4.50 3.57
N GLU A 132 13.66 -4.12 3.96
CA GLU A 132 14.31 -2.89 3.50
C GLU A 132 14.83 -3.08 2.09
N VAL A 133 14.51 -2.11 1.22
CA VAL A 133 14.97 -2.07 -0.16
C VAL A 133 15.72 -0.76 -0.39
N ILE A 134 16.91 -0.86 -0.96
CA ILE A 134 17.78 0.27 -1.28
C ILE A 134 17.59 0.60 -2.76
N LEU A 135 17.17 1.83 -3.04
CA LEU A 135 17.03 2.40 -4.37
C LEU A 135 18.25 3.27 -4.68
N LYS A 136 18.76 3.18 -5.90
CA LYS A 136 19.90 3.96 -6.39
C LYS A 136 19.62 4.55 -7.77
N ASN A 137 20.30 5.64 -8.09
CA ASN A 137 20.31 6.26 -9.42
C ASN A 137 18.90 6.68 -9.87
N ASP A 138 18.47 6.24 -11.06
CA ASP A 138 17.14 6.47 -11.66
C ASP A 138 15.96 5.86 -10.87
N LEU A 139 16.22 4.95 -9.92
CA LEU A 139 15.16 4.38 -9.07
C LEU A 139 14.80 5.26 -7.87
N ILE A 140 15.58 6.32 -7.61
CA ILE A 140 15.30 7.25 -6.51
C ILE A 140 14.01 8.02 -6.82
N ASP A 141 13.16 8.17 -5.83
CA ASP A 141 11.82 8.77 -5.93
C ASP A 141 10.87 8.13 -6.94
N TYR A 142 11.26 7.00 -7.53
CA TYR A 142 10.43 6.27 -8.47
C TYR A 142 9.16 5.74 -7.79
N VAL A 143 9.28 5.26 -6.54
CA VAL A 143 8.18 4.63 -5.78
C VAL A 143 7.45 5.64 -4.90
N LYS A 144 6.11 5.56 -4.89
CA LYS A 144 5.27 6.32 -3.95
C LYS A 144 4.75 5.41 -2.83
N LEU A 145 4.47 6.02 -1.68
CA LEU A 145 3.88 5.31 -0.55
C LEU A 145 2.50 4.74 -0.94
N GLY A 146 2.27 3.49 -0.54
CA GLY A 146 1.07 2.72 -0.82
C GLY A 146 0.91 2.19 -2.23
N GLU A 147 1.92 2.35 -3.09
CA GLU A 147 1.98 1.64 -4.36
C GLU A 147 2.39 0.18 -4.12
N GLU A 148 1.68 -0.73 -4.77
CA GLU A 148 2.14 -2.09 -4.95
C GLU A 148 3.22 -2.10 -6.00
N ILE A 149 4.34 -2.75 -5.72
CA ILE A 149 5.47 -2.82 -6.64
C ILE A 149 6.05 -4.23 -6.62
N THR A 150 6.58 -4.62 -7.77
CA THR A 150 7.39 -5.82 -7.91
C THR A 150 8.84 -5.38 -8.08
N VAL A 151 9.67 -5.72 -7.11
CA VAL A 151 11.09 -5.34 -7.10
C VAL A 151 11.92 -6.55 -7.46
N THR A 152 12.76 -6.38 -8.47
CA THR A 152 13.85 -7.30 -8.79
C THR A 152 15.13 -6.71 -8.25
N GLY A 153 15.88 -7.47 -7.45
CA GLY A 153 17.05 -6.94 -6.76
C GLY A 153 17.94 -8.03 -6.20
N ILE A 154 19.10 -7.61 -5.70
CA ILE A 154 20.11 -8.51 -5.14
C ILE A 154 20.02 -8.45 -3.63
N LEU A 155 19.87 -9.59 -2.97
CA LEU A 155 19.92 -9.65 -1.50
C LEU A 155 21.34 -9.43 -1.02
N LYS A 156 21.53 -8.46 -0.12
CA LYS A 156 22.80 -8.14 0.51
C LYS A 156 22.68 -8.16 2.03
N TYR A 157 23.80 -8.40 2.68
CA TYR A 157 23.93 -8.13 4.11
C TYR A 157 24.20 -6.64 4.31
N SER A 158 23.45 -6.04 5.22
CA SER A 158 23.81 -4.77 5.86
C SER A 158 24.29 -5.06 7.27
N PHE A 159 25.48 -4.55 7.59
CA PHE A 159 25.98 -4.59 8.95
C PHE A 159 25.28 -3.47 9.73
N LEU A 160 24.59 -3.86 10.80
CA LEU A 160 24.16 -2.92 11.82
C LEU A 160 25.40 -2.56 12.63
N GLU A 161 25.97 -1.39 12.37
CA GLU A 161 27.03 -0.85 13.20
C GLU A 161 26.43 -0.19 14.43
N ASN A 162 25.88 -1.01 15.33
CA ASN A 162 25.71 -0.59 16.71
C ASN A 162 27.09 -0.65 17.36
N GLY A 163 27.44 0.38 18.13
CA GLY A 163 28.80 0.76 18.50
C GLY A 163 29.70 -0.30 19.14
N PHE A 164 30.93 0.14 19.43
CA PHE A 164 32.17 -0.53 19.85
C PHE A 164 32.15 -1.72 20.83
N SER A 165 31.00 -2.19 21.34
CA SER A 165 30.93 -3.42 22.14
C SER A 165 30.49 -4.59 21.27
N MET A 166 31.41 -5.52 21.01
CA MET A 166 31.13 -6.81 20.36
C MET A 166 29.99 -7.54 21.08
N PRO A 167 28.77 -7.64 20.51
CA PRO A 167 27.76 -8.53 21.04
C PRO A 167 28.13 -9.94 20.55
N LYS A 168 28.09 -10.94 21.43
CA LYS A 168 28.37 -12.35 21.10
C LYS A 168 27.49 -12.90 19.96
N ASN A 169 26.44 -12.19 19.55
CA ASN A 169 25.64 -12.45 18.36
C ASN A 169 25.76 -11.28 17.37
N ARG A 170 26.46 -11.50 16.24
CA ARG A 170 26.45 -10.58 15.09
C ARG A 170 25.11 -10.72 14.37
N PHE A 171 24.11 -9.94 14.77
CA PHE A 171 22.86 -9.84 14.02
C PHE A 171 23.11 -9.02 12.75
N PHE A 172 22.95 -9.65 11.59
CA PHE A 172 23.00 -9.00 10.29
C PHE A 172 21.57 -8.75 9.80
N THR A 173 21.32 -7.57 9.25
CA THR A 173 20.06 -7.30 8.54
C THR A 173 20.24 -7.65 7.07
N ILE A 174 19.20 -8.22 6.48
CA ILE A 174 19.18 -8.56 5.05
C ILE A 174 18.42 -7.43 4.34
N THR A 175 19.14 -6.69 3.51
CA THR A 175 18.60 -5.62 2.66
C THR A 175 18.56 -6.09 1.21
N LEU A 176 17.60 -5.56 0.44
CA LEU A 176 17.50 -5.81 -0.99
C LEU A 176 18.00 -4.59 -1.77
N GLU A 177 19.04 -4.73 -2.58
CA GLU A 177 19.44 -3.67 -3.50
C GLU A 177 18.63 -3.78 -4.79
N ALA A 178 17.78 -2.79 -5.06
CA ALA A 178 16.88 -2.82 -6.21
C ALA A 178 17.66 -2.64 -7.53
N ASN A 179 17.48 -3.59 -8.44
CA ASN A 179 17.95 -3.48 -9.81
C ASN A 179 16.84 -3.00 -10.76
N PHE A 180 15.59 -3.39 -10.56
CA PHE A 180 14.48 -2.93 -11.39
C PHE A 180 13.18 -2.99 -10.59
N ILE A 181 12.31 -2.01 -10.84
CA ILE A 181 11.03 -1.87 -10.14
C ILE A 181 9.95 -1.83 -11.20
N GLU A 182 9.09 -2.83 -11.16
CA GLU A 182 7.90 -2.90 -11.97
C GLU A 182 6.71 -2.42 -11.14
N LYS A 183 6.16 -1.28 -11.52
CA LYS A 183 4.83 -0.89 -11.05
C LYS A 183 3.81 -1.69 -11.83
N PRO A 184 2.75 -2.22 -11.18
CA PRO A 184 1.63 -2.74 -11.94
C PRO A 184 1.16 -1.60 -12.83
N LYS A 185 1.24 -1.79 -14.16
CA LYS A 185 0.50 -0.97 -15.11
C LYS A 185 -0.91 -0.93 -14.56
N SER A 186 -1.48 0.29 -14.48
CA SER A 186 -2.81 0.57 -13.92
C SER A 186 -3.67 -0.68 -13.91
N ARG A 187 -4.22 -1.06 -12.75
CA ARG A 187 -5.20 -2.13 -12.60
C ARG A 187 -6.47 -1.86 -13.44
N ASN A 188 -6.34 -1.62 -14.74
CA ASN A 188 -7.08 -2.33 -15.75
C ASN A 188 -6.81 -3.78 -15.41
N ILE A 189 -7.65 -4.30 -14.53
CA ILE A 189 -7.76 -5.72 -14.32
C ILE A 189 -8.13 -6.20 -15.72
N ASN A 190 -7.13 -6.66 -16.48
CA ASN A 190 -7.37 -7.46 -17.65
C ASN A 190 -7.92 -8.76 -17.07
N PHE A 191 -9.19 -8.74 -16.67
CA PHE A 191 -10.00 -9.94 -16.66
C PHE A 191 -9.92 -10.41 -18.11
N VAL A 192 -9.02 -11.36 -18.36
CA VAL A 192 -8.99 -12.07 -19.62
C VAL A 192 -10.24 -12.93 -19.59
N PHE A 193 -11.36 -12.32 -19.98
CA PHE A 193 -12.62 -13.04 -20.08
C PHE A 193 -12.45 -14.11 -21.15
N SER A 194 -12.85 -15.33 -20.82
CA SER A 194 -13.00 -16.36 -21.83
C SER A 194 -14.06 -15.96 -22.85
N PHE A 195 -13.94 -16.46 -24.08
CA PHE A 195 -14.92 -16.20 -25.13
C PHE A 195 -16.34 -16.67 -24.73
N SER A 196 -16.45 -17.70 -23.89
CA SER A 196 -17.70 -18.15 -23.27
C SER A 196 -18.31 -17.11 -22.32
N GLU A 197 -17.51 -16.50 -21.46
CA GLU A 197 -17.97 -15.48 -20.51
C GLU A 197 -18.44 -14.22 -21.22
N GLU A 198 -17.71 -13.79 -22.25
CA GLU A 198 -18.09 -12.61 -23.03
C GLU A 198 -19.46 -12.78 -23.70
N ARG A 199 -19.76 -13.99 -24.22
CA ARG A 199 -21.08 -14.31 -24.78
C ARG A 199 -22.19 -14.25 -23.73
N VAL A 200 -21.93 -14.74 -22.51
CA VAL A 200 -22.90 -14.68 -21.42
C VAL A 200 -23.12 -13.23 -20.97
N LEU A 201 -22.07 -12.44 -20.84
CA LEU A 201 -22.16 -11.01 -20.52
C LEU A 201 -22.98 -10.26 -21.57
N LYS A 202 -22.75 -10.49 -22.86
CA LYS A 202 -23.56 -9.91 -23.95
C LYS A 202 -25.04 -10.29 -23.85
N LYS A 203 -25.37 -11.51 -23.41
CA LYS A 203 -26.77 -11.93 -23.17
C LYS A 203 -27.37 -11.22 -21.96
N ILE A 204 -26.61 -11.04 -20.88
CA ILE A 204 -27.07 -10.33 -19.67
C ILE A 204 -27.30 -8.84 -19.98
N PHE A 205 -26.40 -8.21 -20.74
CA PHE A 205 -26.51 -6.82 -21.17
C PHE A 205 -27.78 -6.52 -21.96
N LYS A 206 -28.29 -7.49 -22.73
CA LYS A 206 -29.53 -7.33 -23.51
C LYS A 206 -30.81 -7.35 -22.64
N LYS A 207 -30.74 -7.71 -21.36
CA LYS A 207 -31.92 -7.73 -20.48
C LYS A 207 -32.32 -6.32 -20.07
N LYS A 208 -33.60 -5.96 -20.27
CA LYS A 208 -34.16 -4.62 -19.97
C LYS A 208 -34.06 -4.17 -18.50
N GLN A 209 -33.80 -5.07 -17.55
CA GLN A 209 -33.73 -4.77 -16.11
C GLN A 209 -32.38 -5.14 -15.48
N ILE A 210 -31.26 -4.92 -16.19
CA ILE A 210 -29.92 -5.26 -15.70
C ILE A 210 -29.59 -4.64 -14.35
N LEU A 211 -30.03 -3.39 -14.11
CA LEU A 211 -29.76 -2.69 -12.85
C LEU A 211 -30.39 -3.40 -11.65
N ASN A 212 -31.63 -3.89 -11.77
CA ASN A 212 -32.25 -4.67 -10.70
C ASN A 212 -31.50 -5.98 -10.42
N TYR A 213 -31.07 -6.68 -11.48
CA TYR A 213 -30.24 -7.88 -11.33
C TYR A 213 -28.91 -7.59 -10.64
N LEU A 214 -28.24 -6.48 -10.99
CA LEU A 214 -27.00 -6.06 -10.35
C LEU A 214 -27.24 -5.69 -8.88
N LEU A 215 -28.31 -4.98 -8.54
CA LEU A 215 -28.65 -4.64 -7.15
C LEU A 215 -28.96 -5.86 -6.30
N ASP A 216 -29.63 -6.86 -6.88
CA ASP A 216 -29.94 -8.11 -6.18
C ASP A 216 -28.67 -8.97 -5.99
N ALA A 217 -27.75 -8.94 -6.97
CA ALA A 217 -26.45 -9.60 -6.86
C ALA A 217 -25.47 -8.85 -5.94
N PHE A 218 -25.60 -7.53 -5.82
CA PHE A 218 -24.73 -6.67 -5.03
C PHE A 218 -24.97 -6.91 -3.53
N ILE A 219 -23.94 -7.41 -2.83
CA ILE A 219 -23.98 -7.76 -1.40
C ILE A 219 -25.24 -8.61 -1.09
N PRO A 220 -25.25 -9.89 -1.48
CA PRO A 220 -26.44 -10.73 -1.36
C PRO A 220 -26.80 -11.03 0.11
N SER A 221 -25.88 -10.78 1.06
CA SER A 221 -26.11 -10.97 2.49
C SER A 221 -27.12 -10.00 3.10
N ILE A 222 -27.46 -8.89 2.43
CA ILE A 222 -28.41 -7.90 2.91
C ILE A 222 -29.61 -7.87 1.96
N LYS A 223 -30.80 -8.14 2.49
CA LYS A 223 -32.04 -8.21 1.71
C LYS A 223 -32.60 -6.81 1.41
N LYS A 224 -33.07 -6.61 0.18
CA LYS A 224 -34.00 -5.55 -0.29
C LYS A 224 -33.71 -4.07 0.09
N LYS A 225 -32.47 -3.67 0.43
CA LYS A 225 -32.09 -2.24 0.60
C LYS A 225 -31.65 -1.58 -0.71
N LYS A 226 -32.53 -1.52 -1.72
CA LYS A 226 -32.18 -1.01 -3.07
C LYS A 226 -31.68 0.44 -3.05
N THR A 227 -32.28 1.28 -2.19
CA THR A 227 -31.93 2.71 -2.04
C THR A 227 -30.48 2.93 -1.62
N ILE A 228 -29.91 2.03 -0.81
CA ILE A 228 -28.54 2.13 -0.30
C ILE A 228 -27.57 1.41 -1.23
N LYS A 229 -28.01 0.27 -1.77
CA LYS A 229 -27.19 -0.54 -2.69
C LYS A 229 -26.90 0.20 -3.99
N LEU A 230 -27.82 1.02 -4.49
CA LEU A 230 -27.68 1.75 -5.73
C LEU A 230 -26.50 2.76 -5.72
N PRO A 231 -26.41 3.72 -4.79
CA PRO A 231 -25.29 4.67 -4.76
C PRO A 231 -23.95 3.97 -4.50
N LEU A 232 -23.91 2.94 -3.66
CA LEU A 232 -22.70 2.14 -3.45
C LEU A 232 -22.27 1.40 -4.73
N LEU A 233 -23.21 0.80 -5.45
CA LEU A 233 -22.94 0.15 -6.73
C LEU A 233 -22.42 1.15 -7.77
N LEU A 234 -23.03 2.34 -7.87
CA LEU A 234 -22.56 3.40 -8.76
C LEU A 234 -21.16 3.89 -8.39
N SER A 235 -20.87 4.03 -7.09
CA SER A 235 -19.54 4.40 -6.59
C SER A 235 -18.47 3.41 -7.01
N LEU A 236 -18.77 2.10 -7.07
CA LEU A 236 -17.82 1.07 -7.56
C LEU A 236 -17.43 1.25 -9.02
N PHE A 237 -18.37 1.62 -9.88
CA PHE A 237 -18.08 1.86 -11.30
C PHE A 237 -17.39 3.22 -11.51
N GLY A 238 -17.64 4.17 -10.61
CA GLY A 238 -17.11 5.52 -10.69
C GLY A 238 -17.69 6.29 -11.89
N PHE A 239 -17.04 7.39 -12.25
CA PHE A 239 -17.38 8.18 -13.42
C PHE A 239 -16.12 8.47 -14.24
N GLU A 240 -16.30 8.58 -15.55
CA GLU A 240 -15.23 9.04 -16.42
C GLU A 240 -15.09 10.55 -16.25
N ILE A 241 -13.88 11.00 -15.88
CA ILE A 241 -13.58 12.43 -15.77
C ILE A 241 -13.42 12.94 -17.20
N PRO A 242 -14.28 13.85 -17.69
CA PRO A 242 -14.11 14.42 -19.01
C PRO A 242 -12.77 15.16 -19.04
N LYS A 243 -11.91 14.82 -20.00
CA LYS A 243 -10.66 15.53 -20.26
C LYS A 243 -10.99 16.92 -20.84
N LYS A 244 -11.42 17.87 -20.00
CA LYS A 244 -11.48 19.28 -20.38
C LYS A 244 -10.09 19.90 -20.20
N ASN A 245 -9.72 20.80 -21.12
CA ASN A 245 -8.43 21.49 -21.20
C ASN A 245 -8.13 22.48 -20.05
N ASN A 246 -8.84 22.41 -18.92
CA ASN A 246 -8.64 23.34 -17.80
C ASN A 246 -7.97 22.62 -16.64
N ASN A 247 -6.99 23.27 -16.01
CA ASN A 247 -6.18 22.80 -14.88
C ASN A 247 -6.95 22.50 -13.58
N PHE A 248 -8.29 22.45 -13.61
CA PHE A 248 -9.08 22.08 -12.44
C PHE A 248 -9.10 20.56 -12.30
N LEU A 249 -8.51 20.08 -11.20
CA LEU A 249 -8.60 18.69 -10.77
C LEU A 249 -10.05 18.39 -10.41
N ILE A 250 -10.76 17.73 -11.32
CA ILE A 250 -12.11 17.23 -11.04
C ILE A 250 -11.97 16.06 -10.04
N LYS A 251 -12.74 16.11 -8.96
CA LYS A 251 -12.85 15.05 -7.94
C LYS A 251 -13.05 13.70 -8.64
N SER A 252 -12.38 12.66 -8.14
CA SER A 252 -12.30 11.34 -8.80
C SER A 252 -13.18 10.24 -8.21
N GLY A 253 -14.18 10.59 -7.39
CA GLY A 253 -15.03 9.62 -6.71
C GLY A 253 -16.27 10.22 -6.05
N ILE A 254 -17.25 9.37 -5.75
CA ILE A 254 -18.53 9.75 -5.11
C ILE A 254 -18.46 9.38 -3.63
N ASN A 255 -18.28 10.37 -2.77
CA ASN A 255 -18.22 10.18 -1.32
C ASN A 255 -19.62 9.94 -0.75
N ILE A 256 -19.77 8.93 0.10
CA ILE A 256 -21.07 8.50 0.63
C ILE A 256 -21.02 8.45 2.15
N LEU A 257 -21.99 9.07 2.82
CA LEU A 257 -22.20 8.97 4.27
C LEU A 257 -23.53 8.26 4.55
N VAL A 258 -23.46 7.20 5.34
CA VAL A 258 -24.62 6.40 5.76
C VAL A 258 -24.84 6.55 7.26
N ILE A 259 -25.90 7.25 7.66
CA ILE A 259 -26.36 7.32 9.05
C ILE A 259 -27.48 6.31 9.24
N GLY A 260 -27.58 5.71 10.41
CA GLY A 260 -28.80 4.98 10.75
C GLY A 260 -28.78 4.31 12.10
N ASP A 261 -29.81 3.55 12.39
CA ASP A 261 -29.91 2.93 13.71
C ASP A 261 -28.82 1.86 13.92
N PRO A 262 -28.37 1.61 15.15
CA PRO A 262 -27.49 0.51 15.47
C PRO A 262 -28.11 -0.82 15.00
N SER A 263 -27.27 -1.81 14.71
CA SER A 263 -27.71 -3.14 14.24
C SER A 263 -28.44 -3.18 12.88
N SER A 264 -28.55 -2.07 12.15
CA SER A 264 -29.19 -2.02 10.82
C SER A 264 -28.37 -2.65 9.66
N GLY A 265 -27.23 -3.28 9.97
CA GLY A 265 -26.38 -4.01 9.01
C GLY A 265 -25.34 -3.18 8.25
N LYS A 266 -25.08 -1.94 8.67
CA LYS A 266 -24.11 -1.01 8.04
C LYS A 266 -22.71 -1.58 7.88
N SER A 267 -22.12 -2.09 8.96
CA SER A 267 -20.78 -2.68 8.96
C SER A 267 -20.66 -3.87 8.03
N GLN A 268 -21.71 -4.71 7.97
CA GLN A 268 -21.76 -5.86 7.06
C GLN A 268 -21.85 -5.41 5.59
N MET A 269 -22.48 -4.26 5.33
CA MET A 269 -22.55 -3.66 4.01
C MET A 269 -21.17 -3.18 3.56
N LEU A 270 -20.45 -2.45 4.41
CA LEU A 270 -19.06 -2.03 4.12
C LEU A 270 -18.14 -3.22 3.90
N LYS A 271 -18.21 -4.26 4.75
CA LYS A 271 -17.43 -5.51 4.56
C LYS A 271 -17.81 -6.27 3.30
N GLY A 272 -19.07 -6.19 2.88
CA GLY A 272 -19.53 -6.73 1.60
C GLY A 272 -18.96 -5.97 0.42
N PHE A 273 -18.92 -4.63 0.53
CA PHE A 273 -18.32 -3.73 -0.46
C PHE A 273 -16.81 -3.95 -0.60
N GLU A 274 -16.10 -4.06 0.53
CA GLU A 274 -14.65 -4.31 0.58
C GLU A 274 -14.24 -5.52 -0.27
N LYS A 275 -15.02 -6.60 -0.23
CA LYS A 275 -14.77 -7.82 -1.01
C LYS A 275 -14.98 -7.66 -2.51
N LEU A 276 -15.78 -6.70 -2.93
CA LEU A 276 -16.12 -6.45 -4.33
C LEU A 276 -15.21 -5.37 -4.94
N ALA A 277 -14.71 -4.45 -4.12
CA ALA A 277 -13.88 -3.35 -4.57
C ALA A 277 -12.49 -3.83 -5.03
N PRO A 278 -11.95 -3.29 -6.13
CA PRO A 278 -10.64 -3.69 -6.66
C PRO A 278 -9.47 -3.21 -5.78
N LYS A 279 -9.70 -2.14 -5.01
CA LYS A 279 -8.77 -1.59 -4.03
C LYS A 279 -9.59 -0.92 -2.94
N SER A 280 -9.60 -1.50 -1.75
CA SER A 280 -10.29 -0.89 -0.61
C SER A 280 -9.52 -1.10 0.67
N ILE A 281 -9.66 -0.15 1.58
CA ILE A 281 -9.12 -0.25 2.93
C ILE A 281 -10.25 -0.02 3.90
N PHE A 282 -10.46 -1.00 4.77
CA PHE A 282 -11.47 -0.94 5.80
C PHE A 282 -10.86 -0.47 7.13
N LEU A 283 -11.47 0.55 7.71
CA LEU A 283 -11.12 1.14 8.98
C LEU A 283 -12.32 1.12 9.92
N THR A 284 -12.04 0.90 11.19
CA THR A 284 -13.03 1.10 12.26
C THR A 284 -12.65 2.37 13.01
N GLY A 285 -13.63 3.22 13.36
CA GLY A 285 -13.38 4.50 14.00
C GLY A 285 -12.61 4.41 15.33
N GLN A 286 -12.76 3.30 16.07
CA GLN A 286 -11.97 3.01 17.28
C GLN A 286 -10.56 2.48 17.00
N GLY A 287 -10.32 1.88 15.84
CA GLY A 287 -9.01 1.30 15.47
C GLY A 287 -8.13 2.26 14.66
N SER A 288 -8.71 3.32 14.09
CA SER A 288 -8.01 4.36 13.36
C SER A 288 -7.48 5.42 14.33
N SER A 289 -6.27 5.19 14.85
CA SER A 289 -5.50 6.32 15.38
C SER A 289 -5.20 7.32 14.27
N THR A 290 -5.01 8.60 14.59
CA THR A 290 -4.61 9.66 13.64
C THR A 290 -3.41 9.27 12.79
N LYS A 291 -2.45 8.55 13.38
CA LYS A 291 -1.28 7.97 12.70
C LYS A 291 -1.64 6.90 11.68
N GLY A 292 -2.65 6.09 11.98
CA GLY A 292 -3.14 5.00 11.12
C GLY A 292 -4.02 5.49 9.96
N LEU A 293 -4.76 6.58 10.13
CA LEU A 293 -5.63 7.14 9.09
C LEU A 293 -4.85 7.89 8.01
N THR A 294 -3.90 8.74 8.42
CA THR A 294 -3.25 9.72 7.54
C THR A 294 -1.88 9.27 7.07
N ALA A 295 -0.82 9.85 7.60
CA ALA A 295 0.55 9.37 7.53
C ALA A 295 1.30 9.99 8.71
N SER A 296 2.35 9.31 9.17
CA SER A 296 3.09 9.71 10.35
C SER A 296 4.58 9.71 10.11
N LEU A 297 5.28 10.61 10.81
CA LEU A 297 6.73 10.60 10.85
C LEU A 297 7.16 9.73 12.03
N LYS A 298 8.04 8.77 11.75
CA LYS A 298 8.63 7.88 12.73
C LYS A 298 10.14 8.10 12.72
N TYR A 299 10.72 8.39 13.88
CA TYR A 299 12.17 8.49 14.01
C TYR A 299 12.78 7.07 14.03
N GLU A 300 13.69 6.80 13.10
CA GLU A 300 14.48 5.57 13.08
C GLU A 300 15.79 5.79 13.81
N THR A 301 16.01 5.04 14.89
CA THR A 301 17.19 5.19 15.75
C THR A 301 18.49 4.73 15.09
N ILE A 302 18.41 3.97 13.99
CA ILE A 302 19.57 3.38 13.32
C ILE A 302 20.11 4.32 12.25
N SER A 303 19.23 4.97 11.49
CA SER A 303 19.61 6.00 10.52
C SER A 303 19.72 7.39 11.14
N GLU A 304 19.23 7.57 12.38
CA GLU A 304 19.07 8.88 13.02
C GLU A 304 18.21 9.85 12.20
N ASP A 305 17.22 9.32 11.47
CA ASP A 305 16.40 10.10 10.54
C ASP A 305 14.91 9.85 10.72
N TRP A 306 14.13 10.82 10.24
CA TRP A 306 12.68 10.72 10.19
C TRP A 306 12.23 9.97 8.93
N ILE A 307 11.48 8.90 9.15
CA ILE A 307 10.84 8.10 8.10
C ILE A 307 9.38 8.51 7.99
N LEU A 308 8.91 8.72 6.76
CA LEU A 308 7.49 8.92 6.48
C LEU A 308 6.82 7.55 6.29
N GLU A 309 5.89 7.21 7.20
CA GLU A 309 5.03 6.03 7.12
C GLU A 309 3.64 6.44 6.60
N GLY A 310 3.20 5.79 5.52
CA GLY A 310 1.85 5.95 5.00
C GLY A 310 0.79 5.37 5.93
N GLY A 311 -0.37 6.02 6.02
CA GLY A 311 -1.58 5.48 6.65
C GLY A 311 -2.65 5.13 5.62
N ALA A 312 -3.84 4.82 6.10
CA ALA A 312 -4.91 4.21 5.33
C ALA A 312 -5.38 5.03 4.13
N LEU A 313 -5.51 6.35 4.26
CA LEU A 313 -5.93 7.21 3.13
C LEU A 313 -4.90 7.22 2.00
N VAL A 314 -3.61 7.15 2.34
CA VAL A 314 -2.50 7.07 1.38
C VAL A 314 -2.50 5.72 0.68
N PHE A 315 -2.68 4.65 1.45
CA PHE A 315 -2.80 3.30 0.90
C PHE A 315 -4.05 3.16 0.01
N ALA A 316 -5.12 3.91 0.27
CA ALA A 316 -6.37 3.87 -0.50
C ALA A 316 -6.33 4.70 -1.81
N ASP A 317 -5.21 5.36 -2.18
CA ASP A 317 -5.13 6.16 -3.42
C ASP A 317 -5.61 5.36 -4.65
N LYS A 318 -6.48 5.98 -5.46
CA LYS A 318 -7.20 5.37 -6.60
C LYS A 318 -8.09 4.17 -6.24
N GLY A 319 -8.63 4.15 -5.02
CA GLY A 319 -9.52 3.10 -4.53
C GLY A 319 -10.57 3.66 -3.58
N PHE A 320 -10.96 2.83 -2.61
CA PHE A 320 -12.00 3.14 -1.64
C PHE A 320 -11.45 3.14 -0.21
N CYS A 321 -11.75 4.18 0.55
CA CYS A 321 -11.54 4.21 2.00
C CYS A 321 -12.89 3.99 2.68
N LEU A 322 -13.04 2.85 3.35
CA LEU A 322 -14.27 2.44 4.01
C LEU A 322 -14.10 2.67 5.51
N ILE A 323 -14.94 3.51 6.11
CA ILE A 323 -14.82 3.87 7.53
C ILE A 323 -16.10 3.51 8.26
N ASP A 324 -15.98 2.62 9.24
CA ASP A 324 -17.09 2.20 10.09
C ASP A 324 -17.07 2.87 11.46
N GLY A 325 -18.10 3.66 11.75
CA GLY A 325 -18.23 4.42 12.99
C GLY A 325 -17.44 5.72 12.96
N VAL A 326 -17.72 6.57 11.96
CA VAL A 326 -17.05 7.87 11.80
C VAL A 326 -17.25 8.80 12.99
N GLU A 327 -18.33 8.63 13.76
CA GLU A 327 -18.57 9.36 15.01
C GLU A 327 -17.51 9.11 16.09
N LYS A 328 -16.75 8.02 15.98
CA LYS A 328 -15.73 7.63 16.98
C LYS A 328 -14.36 8.23 16.67
N LEU A 329 -14.22 8.93 15.55
CA LEU A 329 -12.98 9.58 15.15
C LEU A 329 -12.75 10.84 15.99
N GLY A 330 -11.47 11.20 16.16
CA GLY A 330 -11.13 12.47 16.81
C GLY A 330 -11.39 13.65 15.88
N VAL A 331 -11.53 14.85 16.45
CA VAL A 331 -11.72 16.10 15.69
C VAL A 331 -10.59 16.32 14.66
N GLN A 332 -9.35 15.98 15.00
CA GLN A 332 -8.22 16.07 14.06
C GLN A 332 -8.38 15.16 12.84
N ASP A 333 -8.93 13.95 13.02
CA ASP A 333 -9.16 13.00 11.93
C ASP A 333 -10.22 13.51 10.95
N HIS A 334 -11.26 14.19 11.46
CA HIS A 334 -12.25 14.84 10.61
C HIS A 334 -11.62 15.91 9.72
N ILE A 335 -10.71 16.75 10.26
CA ILE A 335 -10.00 17.78 9.47
C ILE A 335 -9.18 17.15 8.36
N PHE A 336 -8.42 16.09 8.65
CA PHE A 336 -7.64 15.39 7.64
C PHE A 336 -8.50 14.67 6.59
N LEU A 337 -9.64 14.13 6.99
CA LEU A 337 -10.62 13.56 6.04
C LEU A 337 -11.19 14.64 5.13
N MET A 338 -11.52 15.81 5.65
CA MET A 338 -12.00 16.94 4.85
C MET A 338 -10.92 17.39 3.85
N GLU A 339 -9.66 17.53 4.28
CA GLU A 339 -8.52 17.86 3.39
C GLU A 339 -8.37 16.81 2.27
N ALA A 340 -8.43 15.52 2.63
CA ALA A 340 -8.34 14.43 1.67
C ALA A 340 -9.53 14.38 0.70
N MET A 341 -10.74 14.72 1.15
CA MET A 341 -11.95 14.70 0.32
C MET A 341 -12.00 15.87 -0.66
N ASP A 342 -11.51 17.05 -0.24
CA ASP A 342 -11.52 18.28 -1.05
C ASP A 342 -10.34 18.34 -2.03
N HIS A 343 -9.13 18.15 -1.51
CA HIS A 343 -7.91 18.35 -2.30
C HIS A 343 -7.35 17.04 -2.88
N GLN A 344 -7.86 15.88 -2.44
CA GLN A 344 -7.32 14.56 -2.81
C GLN A 344 -5.83 14.43 -2.49
N THR A 345 -5.38 15.18 -1.49
CA THR A 345 -4.02 15.18 -0.97
C THR A 345 -4.05 15.40 0.54
N ILE A 346 -3.03 14.88 1.23
CA ILE A 346 -2.77 15.18 2.64
C ILE A 346 -1.39 15.80 2.73
N SER A 347 -1.33 16.99 3.34
CA SER A 347 -0.09 17.70 3.58
C SER A 347 0.43 17.43 5.00
N ILE A 348 1.66 16.97 5.10
CA ILE A 348 2.33 16.71 6.38
C ILE A 348 3.51 17.65 6.50
N LYS A 349 3.46 18.53 7.50
CA LYS A 349 4.53 19.47 7.86
C LYS A 349 4.89 19.26 9.33
N LYS A 350 5.88 18.41 9.58
CA LYS A 350 6.36 18.11 10.94
C LYS A 350 7.88 17.93 10.91
N ASN A 351 8.56 18.43 11.95
CA ASN A 351 10.00 18.24 12.16
C ASN A 351 10.88 18.60 10.95
N GLY A 352 10.57 19.71 10.28
CA GLY A 352 11.31 20.18 9.10
C GLY A 352 10.97 19.46 7.79
N ILE A 353 10.21 18.37 7.84
CA ILE A 353 9.78 17.62 6.65
C ILE A 353 8.40 18.13 6.22
N SER A 354 8.33 18.64 5.00
CA SER A 354 7.08 19.03 4.33
C SER A 354 6.84 18.16 3.11
N ASN A 355 5.88 17.25 3.19
CA ASN A 355 5.53 16.34 2.09
C ASN A 355 4.02 16.37 1.82
N ILE A 356 3.67 16.28 0.54
CA ILE A 356 2.28 16.21 0.08
C ILE A 356 2.05 14.81 -0.47
N LEU A 357 1.17 14.06 0.21
CA LEU A 357 0.78 12.70 -0.17
C LEU A 357 -0.52 12.73 -0.96
N LYS A 358 -0.61 11.93 -2.02
CA LYS A 358 -1.83 11.83 -2.83
C LYS A 358 -2.79 10.83 -2.21
N THR A 359 -4.06 11.20 -2.12
CA THR A 359 -5.14 10.44 -1.49
C THR A 359 -6.40 10.50 -2.35
N ARG A 360 -6.28 10.20 -3.65
CA ARG A 360 -7.41 10.21 -4.61
C ARG A 360 -8.28 8.97 -4.40
N CYS A 361 -8.89 8.90 -3.22
CA CYS A 361 -9.72 7.80 -2.79
C CYS A 361 -11.16 8.28 -2.62
N THR A 362 -12.10 7.35 -2.80
CA THR A 362 -13.50 7.60 -2.51
C THR A 362 -13.76 7.20 -1.05
N VAL A 363 -14.32 8.11 -0.27
CA VAL A 363 -14.62 7.86 1.14
C VAL A 363 -16.07 7.37 1.29
N ILE A 364 -16.25 6.18 1.85
CA ILE A 364 -17.56 5.63 2.21
C ILE A 364 -17.58 5.44 3.72
N ALA A 365 -18.43 6.21 4.38
CA ALA A 365 -18.50 6.31 5.82
C ALA A 365 -19.84 5.79 6.35
N THR A 366 -19.83 5.07 7.47
CA THR A 366 -21.02 4.77 8.26
C THR A 366 -20.93 5.46 9.61
N SER A 367 -22.07 5.97 10.07
CA SER A 367 -22.19 6.61 11.39
C SER A 367 -23.45 6.15 12.11
N SER A 368 -23.40 6.13 13.43
CA SER A 368 -24.59 6.08 14.27
C SER A 368 -25.12 7.50 14.54
N PRO A 369 -26.43 7.69 14.73
CA PRO A 369 -27.02 8.98 15.11
C PRO A 369 -26.66 9.34 16.56
N ILE A 370 -26.83 10.62 16.92
CA ILE A 370 -26.49 11.14 18.26
C ILE A 370 -27.23 10.41 19.38
N GLU A 371 -28.53 10.18 19.21
CA GLU A 371 -29.38 9.60 20.25
C GLU A 371 -29.55 8.08 20.09
N ASP A 372 -28.67 7.40 19.36
CA ASP A 372 -28.78 5.97 19.00
C ASP A 372 -30.01 5.57 18.17
N TYR A 373 -30.91 6.50 17.86
CA TYR A 373 -31.98 6.32 16.87
C TYR A 373 -32.14 7.56 15.99
N TYR A 374 -32.50 7.34 14.73
CA TYR A 374 -32.66 8.40 13.76
C TYR A 374 -34.05 9.05 13.88
N ARG A 375 -34.10 10.31 14.32
CA ARG A 375 -35.36 11.08 14.41
C ARG A 375 -35.70 11.71 13.07
N SER A 376 -36.85 11.35 12.52
CA SER A 376 -37.33 11.88 11.23
C SER A 376 -37.77 13.35 11.29
N GLU A 377 -38.07 13.85 12.48
CA GLU A 377 -38.45 15.25 12.72
C GLU A 377 -37.26 16.21 12.63
N ASN A 378 -36.05 15.68 12.90
CA ASN A 378 -34.82 16.45 12.88
C ASN A 378 -34.20 16.48 11.48
N SER A 379 -33.48 17.56 11.18
CA SER A 379 -32.64 17.62 9.97
C SER A 379 -31.52 16.57 10.03
N PHE A 380 -30.95 16.23 8.87
CA PHE A 380 -29.86 15.25 8.80
C PHE A 380 -28.66 15.68 9.66
N SER A 381 -28.30 16.97 9.63
CA SER A 381 -27.22 17.54 10.43
C SER A 381 -27.44 17.38 11.94
N LYS A 382 -28.68 17.62 12.42
CA LYS A 382 -29.03 17.43 13.83
C LYS A 382 -28.99 15.98 14.29
N ASN A 383 -29.13 15.03 13.36
CA ASN A 383 -29.02 13.60 13.69
C ASN A 383 -27.56 13.10 13.68
N PHE A 384 -26.62 13.84 13.09
CA PHE A 384 -25.23 13.44 12.97
C PHE A 384 -24.37 13.99 14.12
N PRO A 385 -23.55 13.18 14.80
CA PRO A 385 -22.71 13.60 15.94
C PRO A 385 -21.48 14.43 15.57
N GLY A 386 -21.46 15.13 14.43
CA GLY A 386 -20.31 15.92 13.99
C GLY A 386 -20.70 17.24 13.33
N GLU A 387 -19.69 17.99 12.88
CA GLU A 387 -19.88 19.33 12.32
C GLU A 387 -20.60 19.31 10.97
N GLU A 388 -21.43 20.32 10.71
CA GLU A 388 -22.16 20.47 9.43
C GLU A 388 -21.18 20.55 8.24
N ASN A 389 -20.06 21.25 8.42
CA ASN A 389 -18.99 21.38 7.42
C ASN A 389 -18.43 20.02 6.96
N PHE A 390 -18.45 19.00 7.83
CA PHE A 390 -17.99 17.65 7.50
C PHE A 390 -19.00 16.91 6.62
N ILE A 391 -20.29 17.10 6.88
CA ILE A 391 -21.39 16.49 6.11
C ILE A 391 -21.39 17.00 4.66
N GLU A 392 -21.15 18.29 4.48
CA GLU A 392 -21.10 18.94 3.15
C GLU A 392 -20.02 18.37 2.21
N LYS A 393 -19.03 17.63 2.75
CA LYS A 393 -17.98 16.99 1.93
C LYS A 393 -18.45 15.71 1.24
N PHE A 394 -19.57 15.14 1.70
CA PHE A 394 -20.15 13.94 1.13
C PHE A 394 -21.14 14.30 0.02
N ASP A 395 -21.06 13.59 -1.09
CA ASP A 395 -21.91 13.85 -2.26
C ASP A 395 -23.29 13.20 -2.09
N ILE A 396 -23.35 12.07 -1.38
CA ILE A 396 -24.59 11.33 -1.13
C ILE A 396 -24.73 11.05 0.37
N LEU A 397 -25.85 11.51 0.91
CA LEU A 397 -26.25 11.29 2.30
C LEU A 397 -27.41 10.28 2.33
N ILE A 398 -27.26 9.23 3.14
CA ILE A 398 -28.25 8.15 3.23
C ILE A 398 -28.63 7.95 4.69
N SER A 399 -29.94 7.97 4.97
CA SER A 399 -30.49 7.57 6.28
C SER A 399 -31.06 6.15 6.23
N MET A 400 -30.64 5.30 7.16
CA MET A 400 -31.17 3.97 7.38
C MET A 400 -32.01 3.99 8.64
N ARG A 401 -33.32 3.79 8.48
CA ARG A 401 -34.27 3.72 9.59
C ARG A 401 -34.73 2.29 9.77
N ASP A 402 -34.79 1.85 11.02
CA ASP A 402 -35.40 0.58 11.41
C ASP A 402 -36.88 0.81 11.74
N ILE A 403 -37.72 0.73 10.71
CA ILE A 403 -39.17 0.90 10.85
C ILE A 403 -39.75 -0.48 11.09
N ILE A 404 -40.49 -0.64 12.20
CA ILE A 404 -41.19 -1.88 12.53
C ILE A 404 -42.28 -2.11 11.49
N ASP A 405 -42.15 -3.19 10.72
CA ASP A 405 -43.14 -3.62 9.74
C ASP A 405 -43.23 -5.14 9.74
N PRO A 406 -44.33 -5.73 10.22
CA PRO A 406 -44.43 -7.17 10.46
C PRO A 406 -44.21 -8.00 9.19
N LEU A 407 -44.60 -7.49 8.02
CA LEU A 407 -44.41 -8.21 6.75
C LEU A 407 -42.94 -8.22 6.33
N ASN A 408 -42.26 -7.07 6.45
CA ASN A 408 -40.85 -6.96 6.13
C ASN A 408 -39.97 -7.70 7.15
N ASP A 409 -40.36 -7.68 8.43
CA ASP A 409 -39.66 -8.37 9.51
C ASP A 409 -39.76 -9.89 9.37
N ASP A 410 -40.93 -10.45 9.05
CA ASP A 410 -41.07 -11.87 8.75
C ASP A 410 -40.23 -12.27 7.51
N LEU A 411 -40.26 -11.46 6.46
CA LEU A 411 -39.44 -11.68 5.28
C LEU A 411 -37.93 -11.60 5.57
N ASN A 412 -37.50 -10.68 6.43
CA ASN A 412 -36.10 -10.52 6.83
C ASN A 412 -35.68 -11.67 7.75
N GLY A 413 -36.50 -12.03 8.73
CA GLY A 413 -36.28 -13.17 9.63
C GLY A 413 -36.12 -14.47 8.86
N LYS A 414 -37.06 -14.79 7.95
CA LYS A 414 -36.95 -15.96 7.05
C LYS A 414 -35.66 -15.96 6.25
N PHE A 415 -35.26 -14.80 5.72
CA PHE A 415 -34.04 -14.67 4.94
C PHE A 415 -32.77 -14.92 5.77
N ILE A 416 -32.71 -14.39 7.00
CA ILE A 416 -31.58 -14.61 7.91
C ILE A 416 -31.49 -16.10 8.28
N ILE A 417 -32.61 -16.73 8.66
CA ILE A 417 -32.67 -18.15 9.00
C ILE A 417 -32.19 -19.02 7.82
N CYS A 418 -32.71 -18.78 6.61
CA CYS A 418 -32.26 -19.48 5.41
C CYS A 418 -30.77 -19.28 5.14
N SER A 419 -30.25 -18.05 5.32
CA SER A 419 -28.84 -17.74 5.11
C SER A 419 -27.93 -18.50 6.07
N HIS A 420 -28.30 -18.58 7.35
CA HIS A 420 -27.56 -19.36 8.35
C HIS A 420 -27.63 -20.87 8.09
N ARG A 421 -28.79 -21.39 7.69
CA ARG A 421 -28.95 -22.81 7.30
C ARG A 421 -28.04 -23.16 6.14
N ASN A 422 -28.05 -22.36 5.07
CA ASN A 422 -27.22 -22.57 3.89
C ASN A 422 -25.72 -22.42 4.18
N ALA A 423 -25.34 -21.50 5.08
CA ALA A 423 -23.95 -21.37 5.53
C ALA A 423 -23.48 -22.61 6.31
N SER A 424 -24.38 -23.21 7.11
CA SER A 424 -24.10 -24.46 7.84
C SER A 424 -23.90 -25.64 6.88
N GLU A 425 -24.71 -25.72 5.82
CA GLU A 425 -24.60 -26.75 4.78
C GLU A 425 -23.34 -26.57 3.94
N LYS A 426 -23.00 -25.35 3.52
CA LYS A 426 -21.74 -25.05 2.83
C LYS A 426 -20.51 -25.39 3.69
N LYS A 427 -20.56 -25.14 5.00
CA LYS A 427 -19.49 -25.54 5.94
C LYS A 427 -19.36 -27.07 6.07
N LYS A 428 -20.48 -27.81 6.04
CA LYS A 428 -20.47 -29.29 6.04
C LYS A 428 -19.87 -29.84 4.74
N LEU A 429 -20.25 -29.27 3.60
CA LEU A 429 -19.70 -29.61 2.28
C LEU A 429 -18.19 -29.30 2.18
N SER A 430 -17.74 -28.13 2.68
CA SER A 430 -16.31 -27.78 2.68
C SER A 430 -15.50 -28.67 3.63
N LYS A 431 -16.06 -29.09 4.77
CA LYS A 431 -15.41 -30.06 5.67
C LYS A 431 -15.29 -31.44 5.00
N LYS A 432 -16.36 -31.92 4.35
CA LYS A 432 -16.31 -33.17 3.55
C LYS A 432 -15.28 -33.09 2.42
N ALA A 433 -15.20 -31.97 1.71
CA ALA A 433 -14.22 -31.77 0.64
C ALA A 433 -12.76 -31.77 1.16
N LYS A 434 -12.50 -31.15 2.32
CA LYS A 434 -11.18 -31.18 2.98
C LYS A 434 -10.79 -32.59 3.46
N ILE A 435 -11.73 -33.31 4.08
CA ILE A 435 -11.50 -34.71 4.51
C ILE A 435 -11.23 -35.61 3.30
N LEU A 436 -11.92 -35.40 2.17
CA LEU A 436 -11.66 -36.13 0.94
C LEU A 436 -10.30 -35.79 0.31
N GLN A 437 -9.86 -34.53 0.39
CA GLN A 437 -8.51 -34.15 -0.04
C GLN A 437 -7.42 -34.75 0.86
N GLU A 438 -7.57 -34.67 2.19
CA GLU A 438 -6.62 -35.29 3.14
C GLU A 438 -6.56 -36.82 2.97
N ASN A 439 -7.69 -37.48 2.71
CA ASN A 439 -7.73 -38.92 2.43
C ASN A 439 -7.15 -39.29 1.05
N PHE A 440 -7.20 -38.39 0.07
CA PHE A 440 -6.53 -38.58 -1.23
C PHE A 440 -5.00 -38.50 -1.07
N PHE A 441 -4.50 -37.49 -0.36
CA PHE A 441 -3.06 -37.35 -0.09
C PHE A 441 -2.51 -38.46 0.82
N ASN A 442 -3.31 -39.00 1.74
CA ASN A 442 -2.89 -40.13 2.57
C ASN A 442 -2.87 -41.48 1.81
N LYS A 443 -3.65 -41.63 0.73
CA LYS A 443 -3.65 -42.85 -0.09
C LYS A 443 -2.50 -42.94 -1.09
N GLU A 444 -1.94 -41.81 -1.55
CA GLU A 444 -0.75 -41.82 -2.41
C GLU A 444 0.54 -42.14 -1.63
N ASN A 445 0.58 -41.85 -0.32
CA ASN A 445 1.71 -42.20 0.54
C ASN A 445 1.73 -43.66 1.01
N SER A 446 0.67 -44.44 0.80
CA SER A 446 0.62 -45.87 1.17
C SER A 446 0.98 -46.83 0.03
N ASN A 447 1.22 -46.33 -1.19
CA ASN A 447 1.64 -47.14 -2.35
C ASN A 447 3.11 -46.90 -2.74
N PHE A 448 3.88 -46.22 -1.89
CA PHE A 448 5.33 -46.05 -2.00
C PHE A 448 6.00 -46.49 -0.69
N PHE A 449 5.82 -47.75 -0.32
CA PHE A 449 6.74 -48.50 0.55
C PHE A 449 6.66 -49.99 0.22
#